data_AF-A0A940F7I6-F1
#
_entry.id   AF-A0A940F7I6-F1
#
_cell.length_a   1.000
_cell.length_b   1.000
_cell.length_c   1.000
_cell.angle_alpha   90.00
_cell.angle_beta   90.00
_cell.angle_gamma   90.00
#
_symmetry.space_group_name_H-M   'P 1'
#
loop_
_entity.id
_entity.type
_entity.pdbx_description
1 polymer ?
#
loop_
_entity_poly.entity_id
_entity_poly.type
_entity_poly.pdbx_seq_one_letter_code
_entity_poly.pdbx_strand_id
1 'polypeptide(L)'
;MVMLLLGLIDRSCSDLMRDQTDIEEVVEMPWETVVYRRKELYEQVWSAPTQQVAKKYGISDVALAKICRRLEIPKPGRGYWAKKAAGIAVKMRPLLPSSPGQVTEHRVSRWREPDGDVIRERREKRPREAPIPVDLDLTNPHPLIKKALRHLRKSEDRWDQLFQREACLDLRATGEALDRGLRVMDALLKALSARGYAVEVTEPTRESVRDSHRYGTPTERIVPSKTGVHIGAFFVEFGIEELVDIVKLPPPRPKPGQWVSNKPEYERIPNGKLALKIRSGFNARSTFADGKKQRVELLLSKFVEALLDAAEAMRLNKERREREHQEWLEASRRREEEARRRELEQKRRGDLQVRLAQWTEARDIRAFIAFARSHASSEASSSLPDSDFGTWSGWAEQLADRLEAEAISGLGSHQKTLQQQPSLARPWGQASG
;
A
#
# COMPACT_ATOMS: atom_id res chain seq x y z
N MET A 1 15.54 1.17 -57.29
CA MET A 1 16.62 0.91 -56.33
C MET A 1 16.12 1.32 -54.96
N VAL A 2 15.28 0.45 -54.42
CA VAL A 2 14.61 0.54 -53.12
C VAL A 2 15.61 0.02 -52.11
N MET A 3 16.33 0.89 -51.39
CA MET A 3 17.12 0.60 -50.18
C MET A 3 17.81 1.88 -49.67
N LEU A 4 17.01 2.90 -49.36
CA LEU A 4 17.40 4.04 -48.52
C LEU A 4 16.19 4.30 -47.60
N LEU A 5 16.43 4.42 -46.28
CA LEU A 5 15.54 4.93 -45.20
C LEU A 5 15.09 4.02 -44.04
N LEU A 6 15.62 2.81 -43.82
CA LEU A 6 15.28 2.02 -42.61
C LEU A 6 16.50 1.34 -41.96
N GLY A 7 17.53 2.12 -41.60
CA GLY A 7 18.78 1.55 -41.09
C GLY A 7 19.29 2.01 -39.73
N LEU A 8 18.96 3.22 -39.25
CA LEU A 8 19.73 3.84 -38.15
C LEU A 8 18.91 4.75 -37.22
N ILE A 9 17.65 4.39 -36.94
CA ILE A 9 16.82 5.10 -35.95
C ILE A 9 16.51 4.25 -34.71
N ASP A 10 16.84 2.95 -34.67
CA ASP A 10 16.35 2.07 -33.60
C ASP A 10 17.43 1.54 -32.64
N ARG A 11 18.36 2.41 -32.23
CA ARG A 11 19.29 2.08 -31.13
C ARG A 11 19.49 3.16 -30.05
N SER A 12 18.94 4.37 -30.19
CA SER A 12 19.08 5.42 -29.17
C SER A 12 17.83 5.63 -28.29
N CYS A 13 16.72 4.92 -28.54
CA CYS A 13 15.53 5.00 -27.69
C CYS A 13 15.47 3.88 -26.62
N SER A 14 16.18 2.77 -26.86
CA SER A 14 16.24 1.64 -25.90
C SER A 14 17.18 1.92 -24.71
N ASP A 15 18.21 2.75 -24.91
CA ASP A 15 19.13 3.16 -23.83
C ASP A 15 18.62 4.39 -23.06
N LEU A 16 17.72 5.20 -23.63
CA LEU A 16 17.07 6.31 -22.91
C LEU A 16 15.80 5.89 -22.12
N MET A 17 15.26 4.70 -22.39
CA MET A 17 14.13 4.13 -21.63
C MET A 17 14.55 3.04 -20.64
N ARG A 18 15.86 2.79 -20.48
CA ARG A 18 16.40 1.83 -19.50
C ARG A 18 16.98 2.45 -18.22
N ASP A 19 16.89 3.77 -18.08
CA ASP A 19 17.24 4.46 -16.83
C ASP A 19 15.98 4.79 -15.99
N GLN A 20 14.86 4.11 -16.27
CA GLN A 20 13.58 4.24 -15.57
C GLN A 20 13.30 3.08 -14.60
N THR A 21 14.37 2.44 -14.10
CA THR A 21 14.32 1.48 -12.99
C THR A 21 15.28 1.85 -11.86
N ASP A 22 15.37 3.14 -11.53
CA ASP A 22 15.82 3.58 -10.20
C ASP A 22 14.60 3.99 -9.36
N ILE A 23 13.59 3.10 -9.33
CA ILE A 23 12.59 3.05 -8.27
C ILE A 23 13.02 1.93 -7.31
N GLU A 24 14.18 2.09 -6.70
CA GLU A 24 14.56 1.32 -5.50
C GLU A 24 15.17 2.26 -4.47
N GLU A 25 14.52 3.41 -4.23
CA GLU A 25 14.46 3.87 -2.85
C GLU A 25 13.48 2.89 -2.18
N VAL A 26 14.05 1.83 -1.62
CA VAL A 26 13.37 0.82 -0.83
C VAL A 26 12.76 1.55 0.36
N VAL A 27 11.57 2.15 0.16
CA VAL A 27 10.61 2.27 1.24
C VAL A 27 10.48 0.83 1.70
N GLU A 28 11.07 0.49 2.84
CA GLU A 28 10.87 -0.80 3.49
C GLU A 28 9.37 -0.90 3.77
N MET A 29 8.61 -1.32 2.76
CA MET A 29 7.22 -1.64 2.93
C MET A 29 7.26 -2.83 3.88
N PRO A 30 6.70 -2.74 5.11
CA PRO A 30 7.01 -3.70 6.17
C PRO A 30 6.20 -4.99 5.99
N TRP A 31 6.21 -5.53 4.77
CA TRP A 31 5.71 -6.83 4.38
C TRP A 31 6.81 -7.84 4.61
N GLU A 32 6.74 -8.51 5.75
CA GLU A 32 7.56 -9.68 6.00
C GLU A 32 6.97 -10.86 5.23
N THR A 33 7.76 -11.46 4.35
CA THR A 33 7.37 -12.72 3.70
C THR A 33 7.88 -13.89 4.53
N VAL A 34 6.98 -14.51 5.30
CA VAL A 34 7.29 -15.73 6.04
C VAL A 34 7.13 -16.94 5.11
N VAL A 35 8.21 -17.70 4.92
CA VAL A 35 8.23 -18.90 4.09
C VAL A 35 8.15 -20.14 4.97
N TYR A 36 7.11 -20.94 4.79
CA TYR A 36 6.93 -22.22 5.45
C TYR A 36 7.36 -23.34 4.51
N ARG A 37 8.52 -23.95 4.76
CA ARG A 37 9.03 -25.09 3.98
C ARG A 37 8.49 -26.40 4.54
N ARG A 38 8.01 -27.30 3.68
CA ARG A 38 7.36 -28.56 4.07
C ARG A 38 8.19 -29.43 5.04
N LYS A 39 9.47 -29.65 4.73
CA LYS A 39 10.37 -30.48 5.53
C LYS A 39 10.66 -29.86 6.90
N GLU A 40 11.04 -28.59 6.91
CA GLU A 40 11.36 -27.84 8.12
C GLU A 40 10.15 -27.74 9.06
N LEU A 41 8.98 -27.40 8.51
CA LEU A 41 7.76 -27.30 9.31
C LEU A 41 7.33 -28.66 9.89
N TYR A 42 7.57 -29.76 9.18
CA TYR A 42 7.36 -31.12 9.70
C TYR A 42 8.26 -31.37 10.93
N GLU A 43 9.56 -31.12 10.82
CA GLU A 43 10.51 -31.30 11.94
C GLU A 43 10.11 -30.46 13.17
N GLN A 44 9.68 -29.22 12.95
CA GLN A 44 9.23 -28.34 14.02
C GLN A 44 7.96 -28.84 14.73
N VAL A 45 6.95 -29.27 13.96
CA VAL A 45 5.67 -29.75 14.52
C VAL A 45 5.81 -31.12 15.20
N TRP A 46 6.86 -31.89 14.89
CA TRP A 46 7.22 -33.14 15.56
C TRP A 46 8.25 -32.99 16.70
N SER A 47 8.89 -31.83 16.83
CA SER A 47 9.82 -31.51 17.94
C SER A 47 9.16 -30.73 19.08
N ALA A 48 8.13 -29.92 18.80
CA ALA A 48 7.38 -29.19 19.82
C ALA A 48 5.85 -29.18 19.59
N PRO A 49 5.05 -28.95 20.64
CA PRO A 49 3.61 -28.74 20.50
C PRO A 49 3.27 -27.64 19.49
N THR A 50 2.25 -27.88 18.66
CA THR A 50 1.80 -26.95 17.59
C THR A 50 1.60 -25.52 18.08
N GLN A 51 1.14 -25.32 19.33
CA GLN A 51 0.97 -23.99 19.93
C GLN A 51 2.29 -23.25 20.13
N GLN A 52 3.36 -23.95 20.52
CA GLN A 52 4.69 -23.35 20.67
C GLN A 52 5.30 -23.02 19.32
N VAL A 53 5.18 -23.93 18.35
CA VAL A 53 5.63 -23.69 16.97
C VAL A 53 4.90 -22.49 16.37
N ALA A 54 3.57 -22.41 16.55
CA ALA A 54 2.77 -21.29 16.05
C ALA A 54 3.18 -19.95 16.66
N LYS A 55 3.54 -19.94 17.96
CA LYS A 55 4.05 -18.75 18.66
C LYS A 55 5.37 -18.25 18.05
N LYS A 56 6.28 -19.14 17.64
CA LYS A 56 7.54 -18.75 16.96
C LYS A 56 7.28 -17.98 15.66
N TYR A 57 6.25 -18.38 14.91
CA TYR A 57 5.82 -17.71 13.68
C TYR A 57 4.86 -16.53 13.92
N GLY A 58 4.53 -16.19 15.18
CA GLY A 58 3.56 -15.16 15.51
C GLY A 58 2.14 -15.43 14.97
N ILE A 59 1.75 -16.69 14.77
CA ILE A 59 0.45 -17.07 14.21
C ILE A 59 -0.36 -17.90 15.21
N SER A 60 -1.67 -18.05 14.96
CA SER A 60 -2.49 -18.97 15.76
C SER A 60 -2.21 -20.44 15.43
N ASP A 61 -2.43 -21.33 16.39
CA ASP A 61 -2.32 -22.79 16.19
C ASP A 61 -3.26 -23.30 15.09
N VAL A 62 -4.44 -22.69 14.93
CA VAL A 62 -5.37 -22.95 13.82
C VAL A 62 -4.79 -22.51 12.48
N ALA A 63 -4.13 -21.34 12.42
CA ALA A 63 -3.46 -20.88 11.21
C ALA A 63 -2.32 -21.84 10.82
N LEU A 64 -1.46 -22.22 11.77
CA LEU A 64 -0.40 -23.21 11.53
C LEU A 64 -0.99 -24.56 11.07
N ALA A 65 -2.11 -24.98 11.64
CA ALA A 65 -2.82 -26.20 11.23
C ALA A 65 -3.39 -26.13 9.80
N LYS A 66 -3.82 -24.95 9.32
CA LYS A 66 -4.22 -24.74 7.93
C LYS A 66 -3.02 -24.84 6.99
N ILE A 67 -1.88 -24.26 7.39
CA ILE A 67 -0.62 -24.34 6.62
C ILE A 67 -0.14 -25.79 6.52
N CYS A 68 -0.11 -26.53 7.64
CA CYS A 68 0.26 -27.95 7.65
C CYS A 68 -0.64 -28.79 6.73
N ARG A 69 -1.95 -28.53 6.70
CA ARG A 69 -2.87 -29.23 5.79
C ARG A 69 -2.58 -28.93 4.32
N ARG A 70 -2.31 -27.66 4.00
CA ARG A 70 -1.95 -27.25 2.62
C ARG A 70 -0.65 -27.87 2.14
N LEU A 71 0.32 -28.05 3.04
CA LEU A 71 1.60 -28.70 2.77
C LEU A 71 1.55 -30.22 2.98
N GLU A 72 0.37 -30.81 3.24
CA GLU A 72 0.15 -32.23 3.56
C GLU A 72 1.10 -32.80 4.63
N ILE A 73 1.41 -31.98 5.63
CA ILE A 73 2.25 -32.36 6.76
C ILE A 73 1.41 -33.14 7.77
N PRO A 74 1.72 -34.42 8.04
CA PRO A 74 1.05 -35.16 9.09
C PRO A 74 1.45 -34.56 10.44
N LYS A 75 0.47 -34.09 11.21
CA LYS A 75 0.70 -33.55 12.55
C LYS A 75 0.57 -34.65 13.62
N PRO A 76 1.23 -34.51 14.78
CA PRO A 76 1.01 -35.38 15.92
C PRO A 76 -0.47 -35.40 16.32
N GLY A 77 -0.99 -36.61 16.60
CA GLY A 77 -2.38 -36.79 17.05
C GLY A 77 -2.65 -36.20 18.43
N ARG A 78 -3.93 -36.06 18.79
CA ARG A 78 -4.34 -35.57 20.11
C ARG A 78 -3.77 -36.47 21.20
N GLY A 79 -3.09 -35.87 22.18
CA GLY A 79 -2.44 -36.60 23.27
C GLY A 79 -1.04 -37.13 22.97
N TYR A 80 -0.50 -36.99 21.74
CA TYR A 80 0.89 -37.39 21.42
C TYR A 80 1.90 -36.74 22.38
N TRP A 81 1.80 -35.43 22.56
CA TRP A 81 2.70 -34.67 23.43
C TRP A 81 2.53 -35.02 24.92
N ALA A 82 1.31 -35.33 25.36
CA ALA A 82 1.05 -35.79 26.73
C ALA A 82 1.66 -37.17 26.98
N LYS A 83 1.52 -38.10 26.02
CA LYS A 83 2.15 -39.44 26.07
C LYS A 83 3.68 -39.35 26.08
N LYS A 84 4.25 -38.49 25.23
CA LYS A 84 5.70 -38.24 25.19
C LYS A 84 6.22 -37.64 26.50
N ALA A 85 5.49 -36.69 27.09
CA ALA A 85 5.82 -36.10 28.40
C ALA A 85 5.72 -37.13 29.54
N ALA A 86 4.82 -38.10 29.43
CA ALA A 86 4.67 -39.22 30.36
C ALA A 86 5.65 -40.38 30.09
N GLY A 87 6.66 -40.20 29.22
CA GLY A 87 7.66 -41.23 28.90
C GLY A 87 7.17 -42.38 28.02
N ILE A 88 5.94 -42.31 27.51
CA ILE A 88 5.34 -43.37 26.68
C ILE A 88 5.89 -43.26 25.26
N ALA A 89 6.45 -44.36 24.74
CA ALA A 89 6.90 -44.45 23.35
C ALA A 89 5.72 -44.26 22.38
N VAL A 90 5.82 -43.26 21.51
CA VAL A 90 4.80 -42.91 20.52
C VAL A 90 5.39 -42.88 19.11
N LYS A 91 4.73 -43.56 18.16
CA LYS A 91 5.20 -43.66 16.77
C LYS A 91 5.08 -42.32 16.04
N MET A 92 6.17 -41.90 15.39
CA MET A 92 6.18 -40.76 14.47
C MET A 92 5.64 -41.18 13.10
N ARG A 93 4.76 -40.39 12.50
CA ARG A 93 4.30 -40.64 11.13
C ARG A 93 5.27 -39.99 10.16
N PRO A 94 5.95 -40.74 9.29
CA PRO A 94 6.96 -40.18 8.39
C PRO A 94 6.33 -39.19 7.41
N LEU A 95 7.13 -38.19 7.01
CA LEU A 95 6.76 -37.27 5.94
C LEU A 95 6.86 -38.00 4.59
N LEU A 96 5.73 -38.16 3.90
CA LEU A 96 5.71 -38.77 2.56
C LEU A 96 6.44 -37.86 1.55
N PRO A 97 7.19 -38.45 0.59
CA PRO A 97 7.86 -37.70 -0.47
C PRO A 97 6.84 -36.91 -1.28
N SER A 98 7.27 -35.75 -1.79
CA SER A 98 6.36 -34.86 -2.51
C SER A 98 6.00 -35.42 -3.88
N SER A 99 4.72 -35.44 -4.23
CA SER A 99 4.27 -35.78 -5.59
C SER A 99 4.61 -34.66 -6.59
N PRO A 100 4.78 -34.96 -7.90
CA PRO A 100 4.96 -33.93 -8.92
C PRO A 100 3.79 -32.93 -8.90
N GLY A 101 4.10 -31.63 -8.82
CA GLY A 101 3.09 -30.56 -8.70
C GLY A 101 2.61 -30.24 -7.28
N GLN A 102 3.12 -30.94 -6.26
CA GLN A 102 2.76 -30.69 -4.87
C GLN A 102 3.39 -29.40 -4.33
N VAL A 103 2.60 -28.63 -3.57
CA VAL A 103 3.05 -27.41 -2.90
C VAL A 103 4.03 -27.77 -1.77
N THR A 104 5.31 -27.45 -1.95
CA THR A 104 6.38 -27.70 -0.97
C THR A 104 6.73 -26.47 -0.13
N GLU A 105 6.27 -25.29 -0.55
CA GLU A 105 6.45 -24.03 0.14
C GLU A 105 5.12 -23.29 0.26
N HIS A 106 4.85 -22.72 1.42
CA HIS A 106 3.76 -21.77 1.61
C HIS A 106 4.35 -20.42 2.00
N ARG A 107 4.10 -19.39 1.19
CA ARG A 107 4.54 -18.02 1.47
C ARG A 107 3.37 -17.22 1.99
N VAL A 108 3.57 -16.54 3.11
CA VAL A 108 2.59 -15.61 3.67
C VAL A 108 3.27 -14.27 3.81
N SER A 109 2.88 -13.33 2.96
CA SER A 109 3.21 -11.92 3.16
C SER A 109 2.36 -11.39 4.30
N ARG A 110 3.01 -10.91 5.34
CA ARG A 110 2.39 -10.31 6.51
C ARG A 110 2.92 -8.91 6.68
N TRP A 111 2.01 -7.98 6.90
CA TRP A 111 2.38 -6.66 7.39
C TRP A 111 2.85 -6.77 8.84
N ARG A 112 4.15 -6.56 9.07
CA ARG A 112 4.76 -6.42 10.39
C ARG A 112 4.54 -4.98 10.82
N GLU A 113 3.92 -4.76 11.98
CA GLU A 113 3.88 -3.45 12.60
C GLU A 113 5.31 -3.05 12.96
N PRO A 114 5.88 -1.99 12.36
CA PRO A 114 7.22 -1.52 12.75
C PRO A 114 7.26 -1.15 14.25
N ASP A 115 6.12 -0.74 14.80
CA ASP A 115 5.97 -0.24 16.16
C ASP A 115 5.36 -1.25 17.15
N GLY A 116 5.11 -2.50 16.72
CA GLY A 116 4.39 -3.48 17.53
C GLY A 116 5.08 -3.81 18.87
N ASP A 117 6.42 -3.82 18.88
CA ASP A 117 7.21 -4.04 20.10
C ASP A 117 7.11 -2.86 21.06
N VAL A 118 7.14 -1.63 20.56
CA VAL A 118 7.00 -0.40 21.37
C VAL A 118 5.64 -0.37 22.07
N ILE A 119 4.58 -0.68 21.33
CA ILE A 119 3.21 -0.74 21.87
C ILE A 119 3.11 -1.83 22.93
N ARG A 120 3.68 -3.02 22.67
CA ARG A 120 3.70 -4.12 23.64
C ARG A 120 4.42 -3.74 24.93
N GLU A 121 5.61 -3.16 24.85
CA GLU A 121 6.37 -2.73 26.03
C GLU A 121 5.61 -1.69 26.86
N ARG A 122 4.96 -0.73 26.20
CA ARG A 122 4.16 0.29 26.90
C ARG A 122 2.91 -0.30 27.51
N ARG A 123 2.25 -1.25 26.85
CA ARG A 123 1.12 -1.99 27.43
C ARG A 123 1.52 -2.72 28.71
N GLU A 124 2.66 -3.38 28.72
CA GLU A 124 3.17 -4.10 29.90
C GLU A 124 3.48 -3.17 31.09
N LYS A 125 3.84 -1.91 30.82
CA LYS A 125 4.07 -0.89 31.84
C LYS A 125 2.79 -0.24 32.37
N ARG A 126 1.65 -0.36 31.66
CA ARG A 126 0.37 0.21 32.10
C ARG A 126 -0.25 -0.66 33.22
N PRO A 127 -0.89 -0.04 34.23
CA PRO A 127 -1.66 -0.80 35.21
C PRO A 127 -2.80 -1.55 34.51
N ARG A 128 -3.09 -2.77 34.97
CA ARG A 128 -4.19 -3.56 34.41
C ARG A 128 -5.53 -2.88 34.68
N GLU A 129 -6.39 -2.88 33.67
CA GLU A 129 -7.73 -2.32 33.79
C GLU A 129 -8.60 -3.19 34.68
N ALA A 130 -9.24 -2.57 35.68
CA ALA A 130 -10.21 -3.25 36.53
C ALA A 130 -11.39 -3.76 35.69
N PRO A 131 -12.01 -4.90 36.04
CA PRO A 131 -13.23 -5.39 35.39
C PRO A 131 -14.31 -4.30 35.34
N ILE A 132 -14.87 -4.05 34.15
CA ILE A 132 -15.98 -3.11 33.99
C ILE A 132 -17.28 -3.91 34.16
N PRO A 133 -18.06 -3.69 35.23
CA PRO A 133 -19.34 -4.36 35.41
C PRO A 133 -20.32 -3.89 34.34
N VAL A 134 -21.11 -4.83 33.82
CA VAL A 134 -22.24 -4.54 32.93
C VAL A 134 -23.50 -4.87 33.68
N ASP A 135 -24.30 -3.85 33.95
CA ASP A 135 -25.58 -4.01 34.64
C ASP A 135 -26.58 -4.78 33.76
N LEU A 136 -27.43 -5.57 34.42
CA LEU A 136 -28.50 -6.30 33.73
C LEU A 136 -29.56 -5.36 33.17
N ASP A 137 -29.74 -4.18 33.76
CA ASP A 137 -30.72 -3.17 33.39
C ASP A 137 -30.06 -1.80 33.14
N LEU A 138 -30.59 -1.06 32.17
CA LEU A 138 -30.14 0.29 31.85
C LEU A 138 -30.67 1.31 32.86
N THR A 139 -30.05 1.38 34.03
CA THR A 139 -30.32 2.42 35.03
C THR A 139 -29.42 3.64 34.79
N ASN A 140 -30.05 4.82 34.68
CA ASN A 140 -29.40 6.08 34.32
C ASN A 140 -28.41 5.94 33.13
N PRO A 141 -28.90 5.64 31.92
CA PRO A 141 -28.03 5.40 30.77
C PRO A 141 -27.30 6.66 30.32
N HIS A 142 -26.12 6.48 29.71
CA HIS A 142 -25.30 7.55 29.13
C HIS A 142 -26.11 8.36 28.09
N PRO A 143 -25.90 9.68 27.94
CA PRO A 143 -26.66 10.51 27.00
C PRO A 143 -26.68 9.97 25.56
N LEU A 144 -25.56 9.41 25.09
CA LEU A 144 -25.46 8.77 23.77
C LEU A 144 -26.35 7.52 23.65
N ILE A 145 -26.51 6.75 24.74
CA ILE A 145 -27.41 5.59 24.79
C ILE A 145 -28.87 6.03 24.78
N LYS A 146 -29.21 7.10 25.53
CA LYS A 146 -30.56 7.70 25.47
C LYS A 146 -30.92 8.15 24.05
N LYS A 147 -29.96 8.73 23.31
CA LYS A 147 -30.15 9.07 21.90
C LYS A 147 -30.35 7.79 21.06
N ALA A 148 -29.46 6.81 21.17
CA ALA A 148 -29.53 5.57 20.42
C ALA A 148 -30.84 4.79 20.63
N LEU A 149 -31.35 4.71 21.86
CA LEU A 149 -32.63 4.07 22.20
C LEU A 149 -33.83 4.65 21.42
N ARG A 150 -33.84 5.96 21.16
CA ARG A 150 -34.92 6.62 20.39
C ARG A 150 -34.91 6.26 18.91
N HIS A 151 -33.72 5.95 18.35
CA HIS A 151 -33.55 5.68 16.94
C HIS A 151 -33.59 4.19 16.61
N LEU A 152 -32.91 3.35 17.40
CA LEU A 152 -32.71 1.94 17.07
C LEU A 152 -33.95 1.06 17.32
N ARG A 153 -34.84 1.42 18.25
CA ARG A 153 -36.10 0.68 18.49
C ARG A 153 -37.12 0.83 17.36
N LYS A 154 -36.95 1.80 16.46
CA LYS A 154 -37.87 2.00 15.33
C LYS A 154 -37.53 1.14 14.10
N SER A 155 -36.41 0.43 14.12
CA SER A 155 -35.81 -0.19 12.93
C SER A 155 -35.59 -1.71 13.08
N GLU A 156 -36.40 -2.39 13.91
CA GLU A 156 -36.24 -3.81 14.26
C GLU A 156 -36.19 -4.77 13.05
N ASP A 157 -36.80 -4.41 11.93
CA ASP A 157 -37.09 -5.38 10.86
C ASP A 157 -35.93 -5.66 9.88
N ARG A 158 -34.91 -4.80 9.75
CA ARG A 158 -33.87 -4.92 8.70
C ARG A 158 -32.46 -4.53 9.14
N TRP A 159 -31.66 -5.54 9.53
CA TRP A 159 -30.25 -5.38 9.94
C TRP A 159 -29.34 -4.79 8.85
N ASP A 160 -29.69 -5.00 7.57
CA ASP A 160 -28.98 -4.55 6.38
C ASP A 160 -29.29 -3.10 5.99
N GLN A 161 -30.33 -2.51 6.59
CA GLN A 161 -30.83 -1.16 6.25
C GLN A 161 -30.91 -0.21 7.44
N LEU A 162 -30.11 -0.47 8.47
CA LEU A 162 -29.80 0.48 9.54
C LEU A 162 -28.92 1.64 9.00
N PHE A 163 -29.36 2.28 7.92
CA PHE A 163 -28.80 3.53 7.41
C PHE A 163 -29.27 4.63 8.34
N GLN A 164 -28.44 4.90 9.36
CA GLN A 164 -28.68 5.96 10.32
C GLN A 164 -28.68 7.31 9.58
N ARG A 165 -29.86 7.85 9.31
CA ARG A 165 -30.04 9.21 8.75
C ARG A 165 -29.65 10.32 9.73
N GLU A 166 -29.45 9.96 11.00
CA GLU A 166 -29.09 10.85 12.10
C GLU A 166 -27.92 10.27 12.89
N ALA A 167 -27.11 11.12 13.53
CA ALA A 167 -26.01 10.70 14.40
C ALA A 167 -26.46 9.74 15.50
N CYS A 168 -26.06 8.47 15.38
CA CYS A 168 -26.37 7.41 16.33
C CYS A 168 -25.14 6.51 16.56
N LEU A 169 -25.17 5.78 17.67
CA LEU A 169 -24.10 4.86 18.06
C LEU A 169 -23.84 3.80 16.97
N ASP A 170 -22.58 3.41 16.74
CA ASP A 170 -22.21 2.28 15.87
C ASP A 170 -22.53 0.96 16.57
N LEU A 171 -23.83 0.65 16.62
CA LEU A 171 -24.43 -0.54 17.19
C LEU A 171 -25.28 -1.19 16.10
N ARG A 172 -24.90 -2.39 15.67
CA ARG A 172 -25.58 -3.15 14.61
C ARG A 172 -26.03 -4.50 15.16
N ALA A 173 -27.21 -4.55 15.74
CA ALA A 173 -27.78 -5.77 16.31
C ALA A 173 -29.31 -5.73 16.21
N THR A 174 -29.92 -6.90 16.32
CA THR A 174 -31.37 -7.10 16.22
C THR A 174 -31.93 -7.85 17.43
N GLY A 175 -33.22 -7.66 17.72
CA GLY A 175 -33.92 -8.36 18.81
C GLY A 175 -33.21 -8.25 20.16
N GLU A 176 -33.07 -9.37 20.88
CA GLU A 176 -32.42 -9.41 22.20
C GLU A 176 -30.94 -9.00 22.18
N ALA A 177 -30.25 -9.16 21.04
CA ALA A 177 -28.86 -8.75 20.89
C ALA A 177 -28.71 -7.22 20.89
N LEU A 178 -29.76 -6.47 20.47
CA LEU A 178 -29.80 -5.01 20.54
C LEU A 178 -29.81 -4.53 22.00
N ASP A 179 -30.71 -5.04 22.83
CA ASP A 179 -30.79 -4.65 24.25
C ASP A 179 -29.52 -5.02 25.02
N ARG A 180 -28.93 -6.18 24.71
CA ARG A 180 -27.63 -6.58 25.26
C ARG A 180 -26.51 -5.67 24.77
N GLY A 181 -26.49 -5.32 23.48
CA GLY A 181 -25.50 -4.40 22.92
C GLY A 181 -25.57 -3.01 23.55
N LEU A 182 -26.78 -2.52 23.83
CA LEU A 182 -26.99 -1.22 24.50
C LEU A 182 -26.42 -1.21 25.91
N ARG A 183 -26.62 -2.29 26.69
CA ARG A 183 -26.03 -2.45 28.04
C ARG A 183 -24.51 -2.48 28.03
N VAL A 184 -23.95 -3.25 27.09
CA VAL A 184 -22.49 -3.32 26.89
C VAL A 184 -21.91 -1.94 26.56
N MET A 185 -22.54 -1.22 25.62
CA MET A 185 -22.08 0.10 25.24
C MET A 185 -22.28 1.12 26.35
N ASP A 186 -23.36 1.06 27.12
CA ASP A 186 -23.58 1.94 28.28
C ASP A 186 -22.46 1.82 29.32
N ALA A 187 -22.14 0.58 29.72
CA ALA A 187 -21.05 0.30 30.65
C ALA A 187 -19.70 0.78 30.10
N LEU A 188 -19.42 0.55 28.82
CA LEU A 188 -18.20 1.02 28.17
C LEU A 188 -18.10 2.54 28.13
N LEU A 189 -19.17 3.24 27.74
CA LEU A 189 -19.19 4.71 27.65
C LEU A 189 -19.03 5.37 29.02
N LYS A 190 -19.71 4.84 30.05
CA LYS A 190 -19.54 5.28 31.44
C LYS A 190 -18.10 5.04 31.91
N ALA A 191 -17.54 3.87 31.61
CA ALA A 191 -16.17 3.52 31.96
C ALA A 191 -15.12 4.42 31.28
N LEU A 192 -15.31 4.77 30.00
CA LEU A 192 -14.45 5.71 29.29
C LEU A 192 -14.55 7.13 29.86
N SER A 193 -15.77 7.59 30.13
CA SER A 193 -16.03 8.91 30.73
C SER A 193 -15.43 9.04 32.12
N ALA A 194 -15.55 7.99 32.96
CA ALA A 194 -14.94 7.95 34.30
C ALA A 194 -13.40 7.99 34.28
N ARG A 195 -12.79 7.59 33.15
CA ARG A 195 -11.34 7.68 32.91
C ARG A 195 -10.92 9.02 32.31
N GLY A 196 -11.85 9.94 32.08
CA GLY A 196 -11.60 11.27 31.51
C GLY A 196 -11.51 11.28 29.98
N TYR A 197 -11.87 10.19 29.30
CA TYR A 197 -11.89 10.16 27.84
C TYR A 197 -13.20 10.71 27.29
N ALA A 198 -13.12 11.63 26.34
CA ALA A 198 -14.28 12.16 25.63
C ALA A 198 -14.73 11.17 24.56
N VAL A 199 -16.02 10.83 24.55
CA VAL A 199 -16.61 9.96 23.52
C VAL A 199 -17.53 10.78 22.63
N GLU A 200 -17.39 10.58 21.32
CA GLU A 200 -18.12 11.30 20.29
C GLU A 200 -18.80 10.34 19.31
N VAL A 201 -19.92 10.80 18.76
CA VAL A 201 -20.60 10.15 17.62
C VAL A 201 -20.59 11.15 16.47
N THR A 202 -19.95 10.79 15.36
CA THR A 202 -19.89 11.64 14.18
C THR A 202 -21.24 11.71 13.48
N GLU A 203 -21.51 12.83 12.83
CA GLU A 203 -22.67 12.94 11.95
C GLU A 203 -22.53 12.03 10.71
N PRO A 204 -23.63 11.50 10.17
CA PRO A 204 -23.60 10.73 8.93
C PRO A 204 -23.29 11.66 7.75
N THR A 205 -22.30 11.29 6.95
CA THR A 205 -21.87 12.09 5.78
C THR A 205 -22.48 11.53 4.50
N ARG A 206 -22.76 12.40 3.53
CA ARG A 206 -23.10 11.98 2.16
C ARG A 206 -21.87 12.07 1.28
N GLU A 207 -21.44 10.93 0.75
CA GLU A 207 -20.32 10.87 -0.18
C GLU A 207 -20.84 10.59 -1.59
N SER A 208 -20.38 11.38 -2.56
CA SER A 208 -20.59 11.10 -3.98
C SER A 208 -19.66 9.96 -4.40
N VAL A 209 -20.23 8.77 -4.62
CA VAL A 209 -19.47 7.62 -5.11
C VAL A 209 -19.58 7.59 -6.64
N ARG A 210 -18.43 7.72 -7.32
CA ARG A 210 -18.33 7.35 -8.74
C ARG A 210 -18.13 5.86 -8.79
N ASP A 211 -19.13 5.13 -9.27
CA ASP A 211 -19.02 3.70 -9.49
C ASP A 211 -17.99 3.46 -10.60
N SER A 212 -16.85 2.86 -10.26
CA SER A 212 -15.71 2.70 -11.17
C SER A 212 -16.02 1.80 -12.38
N HIS A 213 -17.15 1.09 -12.36
CA HIS A 213 -17.55 0.11 -13.37
C HIS A 213 -18.72 0.57 -14.26
N ARG A 214 -19.22 1.81 -14.13
CA ARG A 214 -20.25 2.35 -15.02
C ARG A 214 -19.94 3.79 -15.40
N TYR A 215 -20.20 4.14 -16.66
CA TYR A 215 -20.45 5.53 -17.09
C TYR A 215 -21.76 6.07 -16.47
N GLY A 216 -21.97 5.86 -15.17
CA GLY A 216 -23.16 6.24 -14.42
C GLY A 216 -22.99 7.61 -13.78
N THR A 217 -24.10 8.33 -13.65
CA THR A 217 -24.21 9.51 -12.81
C THR A 217 -23.72 9.18 -11.39
N PRO A 218 -22.98 10.10 -10.72
CA PRO A 218 -22.57 9.90 -9.33
C PRO A 218 -23.78 9.54 -8.47
N THR A 219 -23.69 8.47 -7.69
CA THR A 219 -24.73 8.11 -6.73
C THR A 219 -24.31 8.60 -5.35
N GLU A 220 -25.25 9.23 -4.63
CA GLU A 220 -25.02 9.59 -3.23
C GLU A 220 -25.09 8.33 -2.36
N ARG A 221 -24.01 8.05 -1.63
CA ARG A 221 -23.98 7.03 -0.60
C ARG A 221 -23.93 7.69 0.77
N ILE A 222 -24.85 7.29 1.66
CA ILE A 222 -24.82 7.70 3.06
C ILE A 222 -23.75 6.88 3.78
N VAL A 223 -22.75 7.54 4.33
CA VAL A 223 -21.79 6.97 5.27
C VAL A 223 -22.39 7.05 6.67
N PRO A 224 -22.55 5.93 7.38
CA PRO A 224 -23.17 5.93 8.70
C PRO A 224 -22.27 6.65 9.71
N SER A 225 -22.93 7.15 10.75
CA SER A 225 -22.32 7.69 11.96
C SER A 225 -21.28 6.73 12.55
N LYS A 226 -20.19 7.29 13.06
CA LYS A 226 -19.13 6.53 13.71
C LYS A 226 -19.06 6.89 15.17
N THR A 227 -18.94 5.90 16.04
CA THR A 227 -18.65 6.12 17.45
C THR A 227 -17.16 6.02 17.66
N GLY A 228 -16.58 6.94 18.43
CA GLY A 228 -15.18 6.87 18.76
C GLY A 228 -14.83 7.62 20.02
N VAL A 229 -13.65 7.30 20.57
CA VAL A 229 -13.11 7.90 21.78
C VAL A 229 -11.89 8.74 21.42
N HIS A 230 -11.81 9.93 22.01
CA HIS A 230 -10.63 10.79 21.92
C HIS A 230 -9.61 10.40 22.98
N ILE A 231 -8.44 9.94 22.53
CA ILE A 231 -7.29 9.61 23.37
C ILE A 231 -6.14 10.50 22.92
N GLY A 232 -5.87 11.58 23.66
CA GLY A 232 -4.95 12.63 23.23
C GLY A 232 -5.49 13.33 21.97
N ALA A 233 -4.69 13.39 20.91
CA ALA A 233 -5.07 13.99 19.63
C ALA A 233 -5.72 13.00 18.64
N PHE A 234 -6.04 11.79 19.08
CA PHE A 234 -6.45 10.69 18.20
C PHE A 234 -7.88 10.25 18.48
N PHE A 235 -8.67 10.16 17.42
CA PHE A 235 -10.04 9.63 17.45
C PHE A 235 -10.03 8.14 17.10
N VAL A 236 -10.22 7.28 18.09
CA VAL A 236 -10.27 5.83 17.92
C VAL A 236 -11.72 5.38 17.75
N GLU A 237 -12.07 5.02 16.53
CA GLU A 237 -13.40 4.55 16.15
C GLU A 237 -13.63 3.12 16.64
N PHE A 238 -14.81 2.88 17.21
CA PHE A 238 -15.24 1.55 17.63
C PHE A 238 -16.74 1.35 17.47
N GLY A 239 -17.17 0.10 17.46
CA GLY A 239 -18.58 -0.25 17.41
C GLY A 239 -18.84 -1.67 17.89
N ILE A 240 -20.11 -2.00 18.09
CA ILE A 240 -20.56 -3.34 18.43
C ILE A 240 -21.48 -3.87 17.33
N GLU A 241 -21.27 -5.11 16.94
CA GLU A 241 -22.08 -5.76 15.91
C GLU A 241 -22.49 -7.18 16.31
N GLU A 242 -23.68 -7.57 15.88
CA GLU A 242 -24.17 -8.93 15.95
C GLU A 242 -23.50 -9.77 14.86
N LEU A 243 -22.99 -10.93 15.27
CA LEU A 243 -22.42 -11.90 14.36
C LEU A 243 -23.54 -12.61 13.59
N VAL A 244 -23.20 -12.99 12.37
CA VAL A 244 -24.11 -13.67 11.46
C VAL A 244 -23.59 -15.06 11.14
N ASP A 245 -24.51 -16.00 11.05
CA ASP A 245 -24.27 -17.30 10.44
C ASP A 245 -24.53 -17.17 8.93
N ILE A 246 -23.61 -17.69 8.12
CA ILE A 246 -23.71 -17.66 6.66
C ILE A 246 -24.22 -19.02 6.20
N VAL A 247 -25.46 -19.06 5.72
CA VAL A 247 -26.12 -20.28 5.22
C VAL A 247 -26.04 -20.28 3.70
N LYS A 248 -25.56 -21.39 3.13
CA LYS A 248 -25.53 -21.58 1.68
C LYS A 248 -26.92 -21.96 1.20
N LEU A 249 -27.52 -21.15 0.33
CA LEU A 249 -28.82 -21.44 -0.27
C LEU A 249 -28.68 -22.48 -1.39
N PRO A 250 -29.68 -23.35 -1.58
CA PRO A 250 -29.75 -24.19 -2.77
C PRO A 250 -29.87 -23.31 -4.03
N PRO A 251 -29.31 -23.74 -5.17
CA PRO A 251 -29.47 -23.00 -6.41
C PRO A 251 -30.97 -22.88 -6.76
N PRO A 252 -31.43 -21.72 -7.28
CA PRO A 252 -32.82 -21.56 -7.69
C PRO A 252 -33.18 -22.58 -8.77
N ARG A 253 -34.40 -23.13 -8.75
CA ARG A 253 -34.87 -23.95 -9.86
C ARG A 253 -35.06 -23.05 -11.09
N PRO A 254 -34.38 -23.31 -12.23
CA PRO A 254 -34.56 -22.50 -13.42
C PRO A 254 -35.98 -22.66 -13.96
N LYS A 255 -36.65 -21.54 -14.25
CA LYS A 255 -37.88 -21.54 -15.04
C LYS A 255 -37.53 -21.77 -16.52
N PRO A 256 -38.43 -22.36 -17.33
CA PRO A 256 -38.17 -22.55 -18.77
C PRO A 256 -37.80 -21.22 -19.44
N GLY A 257 -36.67 -21.20 -20.17
CA GLY A 257 -36.18 -20.01 -20.87
C GLY A 257 -35.38 -19.01 -20.02
N GLN A 258 -35.20 -19.25 -18.71
CA GLN A 258 -34.46 -18.34 -17.83
C GLN A 258 -33.07 -18.90 -17.50
N TRP A 259 -32.02 -18.11 -17.79
CA TRP A 259 -30.66 -18.43 -17.38
C TRP A 259 -30.51 -18.16 -15.88
N VAL A 260 -30.14 -19.18 -15.10
CA VAL A 260 -29.87 -19.03 -13.66
C VAL A 260 -28.37 -19.22 -13.42
N SER A 261 -27.78 -18.32 -12.63
CA SER A 261 -26.37 -18.42 -12.27
C SER A 261 -26.13 -19.67 -11.41
N ASN A 262 -25.13 -20.48 -11.77
CA ASN A 262 -24.65 -21.58 -10.92
C ASN A 262 -23.82 -21.10 -9.72
N LYS A 263 -23.74 -19.79 -9.48
CA LYS A 263 -23.03 -19.25 -8.32
C LYS A 263 -23.86 -19.53 -7.06
N PRO A 264 -23.23 -20.08 -5.99
CA PRO A 264 -23.94 -20.33 -4.75
C PRO A 264 -24.36 -19.00 -4.12
N GLU A 265 -25.65 -18.87 -3.83
CA GLU A 265 -26.19 -17.77 -3.04
C GLU A 265 -26.01 -18.07 -1.55
N TYR A 266 -25.86 -17.01 -0.76
CA TYR A 266 -25.66 -17.11 0.68
C TYR A 266 -26.63 -16.17 1.40
N GLU A 267 -27.28 -16.70 2.42
CA GLU A 267 -28.12 -15.93 3.33
C GLU A 267 -27.35 -15.67 4.63
N ARG A 268 -27.52 -14.47 5.20
CA ARG A 268 -26.86 -14.05 6.44
C ARG A 268 -27.92 -13.95 7.53
N ILE A 269 -27.82 -14.80 8.54
CA ILE A 269 -28.79 -14.89 9.63
C ILE A 269 -28.12 -14.40 10.92
N PRO A 270 -28.65 -13.35 11.59
CA PRO A 270 -28.15 -12.92 12.90
C PRO A 270 -28.23 -14.06 13.93
N ASN A 271 -27.17 -14.27 14.72
CA ASN A 271 -27.06 -15.43 15.61
C ASN A 271 -27.06 -15.07 17.12
N GLY A 272 -27.36 -13.82 17.46
CA GLY A 272 -27.42 -13.33 18.85
C GLY A 272 -26.07 -13.10 19.52
N LYS A 273 -24.95 -13.47 18.88
CA LYS A 273 -23.61 -13.28 19.45
C LYS A 273 -23.09 -11.90 19.10
N LEU A 274 -22.49 -11.21 20.06
CA LEU A 274 -21.97 -9.86 19.88
C LEU A 274 -20.45 -9.87 19.64
N ALA A 275 -19.98 -8.87 18.90
CA ALA A 275 -18.58 -8.56 18.69
C ALA A 275 -18.33 -7.06 18.80
N LEU A 276 -17.50 -6.67 19.77
CA LEU A 276 -16.92 -5.33 19.85
C LEU A 276 -15.71 -5.24 18.91
N LYS A 277 -15.67 -4.16 18.12
CA LYS A 277 -14.65 -3.94 17.11
C LYS A 277 -14.07 -2.53 17.18
N ILE A 278 -12.75 -2.44 17.08
CA ILE A 278 -12.03 -1.21 16.79
C ILE A 278 -12.02 -1.05 15.26
N ARG A 279 -12.61 0.03 14.76
CA ARG A 279 -12.76 0.31 13.32
C ARG A 279 -11.55 1.03 12.76
N SER A 280 -10.91 1.87 13.55
CA SER A 280 -9.70 2.57 13.14
C SER A 280 -8.53 1.58 13.03
N GLY A 281 -8.21 1.21 11.80
CA GLY A 281 -7.36 0.06 11.48
C GLY A 281 -5.90 0.22 11.89
N PHE A 282 -5.48 -0.65 12.81
CA PHE A 282 -4.10 -1.10 13.02
C PHE A 282 -4.16 -2.61 13.33
N ASN A 283 -3.11 -3.37 13.01
CA ASN A 283 -3.04 -4.84 13.16
C ASN A 283 -3.05 -5.34 14.62
N ALA A 284 -3.20 -4.43 15.60
CA ALA A 284 -3.57 -4.75 16.96
C ALA A 284 -4.87 -5.57 17.04
N ARG A 285 -5.10 -6.27 18.16
CA ARG A 285 -6.32 -7.05 18.38
C ARG A 285 -7.54 -6.12 18.35
N SER A 286 -8.22 -6.10 17.21
CA SER A 286 -9.32 -5.17 16.94
C SER A 286 -10.71 -5.78 17.10
N THR A 287 -10.83 -7.06 17.46
CA THR A 287 -12.13 -7.75 17.61
C THR A 287 -12.21 -8.56 18.90
N PHE A 288 -13.29 -8.34 19.64
CA PHE A 288 -13.63 -8.99 20.91
C PHE A 288 -15.06 -9.50 20.83
N ALA A 289 -15.20 -10.80 20.63
CA ALA A 289 -16.49 -11.42 20.36
C ALA A 289 -16.85 -12.50 21.37
N ASP A 290 -18.14 -12.76 21.49
CA ASP A 290 -18.67 -13.91 22.18
C ASP A 290 -18.06 -15.20 21.63
N GLY A 291 -17.73 -16.09 22.56
CA GLY A 291 -17.29 -17.44 22.25
C GLY A 291 -18.13 -18.47 22.98
N LYS A 292 -17.67 -19.72 22.95
CA LYS A 292 -18.35 -20.82 23.65
C LYS A 292 -18.37 -20.66 25.17
N LYS A 293 -17.35 -20.00 25.74
CA LYS A 293 -17.15 -19.84 27.19
C LYS A 293 -16.95 -18.39 27.63
N GLN A 294 -16.85 -17.46 26.68
CA GLN A 294 -16.56 -16.05 26.96
C GLN A 294 -17.70 -15.20 26.40
N ARG A 295 -17.99 -14.11 27.11
CA ARG A 295 -18.97 -13.11 26.74
C ARG A 295 -18.30 -11.75 26.60
N VAL A 296 -18.81 -10.90 25.71
CA VAL A 296 -18.24 -9.56 25.43
C VAL A 296 -18.14 -8.69 26.70
N GLU A 297 -19.10 -8.80 27.61
CA GLU A 297 -19.18 -8.13 28.91
C GLU A 297 -17.91 -8.33 29.74
N LEU A 298 -17.34 -9.54 29.71
CA LEU A 298 -16.13 -9.89 30.45
C LEU A 298 -14.83 -9.41 29.78
N LEU A 299 -14.94 -8.82 28.59
CA LEU A 299 -13.81 -8.40 27.77
C LEU A 299 -13.64 -6.88 27.72
N LEU A 300 -14.51 -6.09 28.35
CA LEU A 300 -14.49 -4.63 28.27
C LEU A 300 -13.19 -4.01 28.76
N SER A 301 -12.61 -4.51 29.86
CA SER A 301 -11.31 -4.01 30.35
C SER A 301 -10.20 -4.25 29.33
N LYS A 302 -10.19 -5.42 28.69
CA LYS A 302 -9.24 -5.73 27.61
C LYS A 302 -9.52 -4.92 26.34
N PHE A 303 -10.77 -4.54 26.13
CA PHE A 303 -11.17 -3.68 25.02
C PHE A 303 -10.65 -2.26 25.23
N VAL A 304 -10.76 -1.71 26.44
CA VAL A 304 -10.16 -0.41 26.80
C VAL A 304 -8.64 -0.44 26.62
N GLU A 305 -7.95 -1.49 27.08
CA GLU A 305 -6.52 -1.68 26.80
C GLU A 305 -6.23 -1.62 25.28
N ALA A 306 -7.04 -2.30 24.46
CA ALA A 306 -6.86 -2.28 23.01
C ALA A 306 -7.16 -0.93 22.36
N LEU A 307 -8.09 -0.13 22.90
CA LEU A 307 -8.31 1.26 22.45
C LEU A 307 -7.09 2.13 22.72
N LEU A 308 -6.46 1.95 23.87
CA LEU A 308 -5.23 2.66 24.23
C LEU A 308 -4.05 2.25 23.35
N ASP A 309 -3.92 0.95 23.05
CA ASP A 309 -2.92 0.44 22.11
C ASP A 309 -3.16 1.01 20.70
N ALA A 310 -4.42 1.08 20.24
CA ALA A 310 -4.77 1.63 18.94
C ALA A 310 -4.45 3.14 18.82
N ALA A 311 -4.74 3.94 19.85
CA ALA A 311 -4.36 5.35 19.87
C ALA A 311 -2.83 5.53 19.80
N GLU A 312 -2.08 4.64 20.45
CA GLU A 312 -0.63 4.69 20.39
C GLU A 312 -0.08 4.31 19.01
N ALA A 313 -0.66 3.28 18.37
CA ALA A 313 -0.35 2.91 17.00
C ALA A 313 -0.62 4.07 16.03
N MET A 314 -1.72 4.80 16.21
CA MET A 314 -2.01 6.01 15.43
C MET A 314 -0.93 7.06 15.57
N ARG A 315 -0.47 7.32 16.80
CA ARG A 315 0.59 8.31 17.08
C ARG A 315 1.88 7.95 16.36
N LEU A 316 2.34 6.72 16.52
CA LEU A 316 3.59 6.25 15.91
C LEU A 316 3.51 6.25 14.38
N ASN A 317 2.36 5.85 13.82
CA ASN A 317 2.14 5.90 12.37
C ASN A 317 2.08 7.33 11.83
N LYS A 318 1.53 8.29 12.59
CA LYS A 318 1.54 9.72 12.21
C LYS A 318 2.98 10.25 12.19
N GLU A 319 3.75 10.02 13.25
CA GLU A 319 5.16 10.44 13.35
C GLU A 319 6.03 9.84 12.23
N ARG A 320 5.81 8.56 11.90
CA ARG A 320 6.49 7.90 10.78
C ARG A 320 6.13 8.56 9.44
N ARG A 321 4.83 8.74 9.14
CA ARG A 321 4.38 9.36 7.89
C ARG A 321 4.90 10.78 7.72
N GLU A 322 4.97 11.54 8.81
CA GLU A 322 5.55 12.89 8.79
C GLU A 322 7.03 12.84 8.45
N ARG A 323 7.79 11.93 9.05
CA ARG A 323 9.22 11.73 8.73
C ARG A 323 9.43 11.32 7.27
N GLU A 324 8.71 10.29 6.83
CA GLU A 324 8.75 9.80 5.44
C GLU A 324 8.36 10.91 4.45
N HIS A 325 7.38 11.75 4.79
CA HIS A 325 6.98 12.88 3.95
C HIS A 325 8.08 13.94 3.86
N GLN A 326 8.77 14.26 4.97
CA GLN A 326 9.90 15.19 4.95
C GLN A 326 11.05 14.65 4.11
N GLU A 327 11.42 13.39 4.30
CA GLU A 327 12.45 12.71 3.51
C GLU A 327 12.10 12.69 2.02
N TRP A 328 10.85 12.38 1.69
CA TRP A 328 10.35 12.40 0.32
C TRP A 328 10.44 13.80 -0.32
N LEU A 329 10.07 14.85 0.42
CA LEU A 329 10.18 16.23 -0.05
C LEU A 329 11.63 16.63 -0.32
N GLU A 330 12.57 16.23 0.55
CA GLU A 330 14.01 16.46 0.37
C GLU A 330 14.57 15.70 -0.83
N ALA A 331 14.23 14.42 -0.96
CA ALA A 331 14.64 13.58 -2.08
C ALA A 331 14.06 14.09 -3.42
N SER A 332 12.81 14.57 -3.43
CA SER A 332 12.21 15.19 -4.62
C SER A 332 12.99 16.44 -5.04
N ARG A 333 13.33 17.32 -4.10
CA ARG A 333 14.15 18.52 -4.38
C ARG A 333 15.51 18.15 -4.97
N ARG A 334 16.20 17.16 -4.38
CA ARG A 334 17.50 16.69 -4.89
C ARG A 334 17.40 16.15 -6.32
N ARG A 335 16.36 15.36 -6.62
CA ARG A 335 16.14 14.81 -7.97
C ARG A 335 15.88 15.90 -9.00
N GLU A 336 15.10 16.92 -8.66
CA GLU A 336 14.84 18.06 -9.55
C GLU A 336 16.13 18.85 -9.84
N GLU A 337 16.95 19.11 -8.83
CA GLU A 337 18.24 19.79 -8.98
C GLU A 337 19.22 18.98 -9.85
N GLU A 338 19.32 17.68 -9.60
CA GLU A 338 20.16 16.78 -10.41
C GLU A 338 19.67 16.68 -11.86
N ALA A 339 18.36 16.55 -12.08
CA ALA A 339 17.79 16.51 -13.43
C ALA A 339 18.08 17.80 -14.19
N ARG A 340 17.95 18.96 -13.54
CA ARG A 340 18.29 20.26 -14.13
C ARG A 340 19.77 20.35 -14.50
N ARG A 341 20.66 19.84 -13.64
CA ARG A 341 22.10 19.79 -13.91
C ARG A 341 22.40 18.87 -15.10
N ARG A 342 21.79 17.68 -15.16
CA ARG A 342 21.95 16.73 -16.27
C ARG A 342 21.45 17.32 -17.59
N GLU A 343 20.31 17.98 -17.60
CA GLU A 343 19.76 18.64 -18.79
C GLU A 343 20.71 19.74 -19.29
N LEU A 344 21.24 20.57 -18.39
CA LEU A 344 22.20 21.61 -18.73
C LEU A 344 23.49 21.02 -19.32
N GLU A 345 24.00 19.95 -18.72
CA GLU A 345 25.19 19.25 -19.20
C GLU A 345 24.94 18.59 -20.56
N GLN A 346 23.77 17.98 -20.78
CA GLN A 346 23.38 17.41 -22.07
C GLN A 346 23.30 18.48 -23.16
N LYS A 347 22.69 19.65 -22.87
CA LYS A 347 22.66 20.79 -23.81
C LYS A 347 24.08 21.25 -24.17
N ARG A 348 24.98 21.36 -23.19
CA ARG A 348 26.39 21.71 -23.42
C ARG A 348 27.11 20.66 -24.27
N ARG A 349 26.90 19.37 -24.00
CA ARG A 349 27.49 18.28 -24.78
C ARG A 349 26.97 18.26 -26.22
N GLY A 350 25.66 18.45 -26.41
CA GLY A 350 25.04 18.53 -27.73
C GLY A 350 25.57 19.69 -28.56
N ASP A 351 25.68 20.89 -27.97
CA ASP A 351 26.29 22.05 -28.62
C ASP A 351 27.74 21.76 -29.03
N LEU A 352 28.55 21.18 -28.13
CA LEU A 352 29.94 20.81 -28.43
C LEU A 352 30.03 19.79 -29.57
N GLN A 353 29.14 18.78 -29.61
CA GLN A 353 29.13 17.77 -30.66
C GLN A 353 28.82 18.36 -32.04
N VAL A 354 27.83 19.26 -32.13
CA VAL A 354 27.50 19.96 -33.39
C VAL A 354 28.71 20.75 -33.89
N ARG A 355 29.37 21.51 -33.01
CA ARG A 355 30.55 22.30 -33.36
C ARG A 355 31.73 21.43 -33.79
N LEU A 356 31.97 20.33 -33.08
CA LEU A 356 33.02 19.37 -33.45
C LEU A 356 32.73 18.76 -34.82
N ALA A 357 31.48 18.41 -35.12
CA ALA A 357 31.09 17.88 -36.42
C ALA A 357 31.35 18.88 -37.56
N GLN A 358 30.93 20.14 -37.39
CA GLN A 358 31.18 21.22 -38.35
C GLN A 358 32.68 21.43 -38.58
N TRP A 359 33.48 21.43 -37.50
CA TRP A 359 34.93 21.56 -37.59
C TRP A 359 35.59 20.35 -38.29
N THR A 360 35.18 19.12 -37.97
CA THR A 360 35.72 17.92 -38.63
C THR A 360 35.36 17.89 -40.11
N GLU A 361 34.13 18.25 -40.47
CA GLU A 361 33.68 18.29 -41.86
C GLU A 361 34.49 19.32 -42.67
N ALA A 362 34.72 20.51 -42.13
CA ALA A 362 35.56 21.52 -42.77
C ALA A 362 37.00 21.04 -42.98
N ARG A 363 37.58 20.38 -41.97
CA ARG A 363 38.92 19.80 -42.05
C ARG A 363 38.99 18.69 -43.10
N ASP A 364 38.01 17.81 -43.12
CA ASP A 364 37.97 16.66 -44.02
C ASP A 364 37.71 17.10 -45.47
N ILE A 365 36.90 18.15 -45.70
CA ILE A 365 36.76 18.81 -47.02
C ILE A 365 38.11 19.32 -47.51
N ARG A 366 38.87 20.05 -46.67
CA ARG A 366 40.19 20.56 -47.04
C ARG A 366 41.20 19.44 -47.32
N ALA A 367 41.18 18.38 -46.51
CA ALA A 367 42.02 17.20 -46.73
C ALA A 367 41.68 16.51 -48.06
N PHE A 368 40.39 16.38 -48.39
CA PHE A 368 39.94 15.80 -49.65
C PHE A 368 40.33 16.65 -50.85
N ILE A 369 40.20 17.98 -50.77
CA ILE A 369 40.66 18.90 -51.83
C ILE A 369 42.17 18.72 -52.05
N ALA A 370 42.97 18.67 -50.98
CA ALA A 370 44.42 18.44 -51.08
C ALA A 370 44.75 17.09 -51.72
N PHE A 371 44.05 16.02 -51.33
CA PHE A 371 44.17 14.69 -51.94
C PHE A 371 43.76 14.67 -53.41
N ALA A 372 42.66 15.32 -53.77
CA ALA A 372 42.18 15.39 -55.14
C ALA A 372 43.14 16.19 -56.03
N ARG A 373 43.70 17.30 -55.52
CA ARG A 373 44.75 18.08 -56.20
C ARG A 373 46.01 17.23 -56.47
N SER A 374 46.42 16.38 -55.53
CA SER A 374 47.60 15.54 -55.71
C SER A 374 47.38 14.41 -56.75
N HIS A 375 46.14 13.98 -56.98
CA HIS A 375 45.80 12.92 -57.95
C HIS A 375 45.37 13.47 -59.32
N ALA A 376 44.84 14.69 -59.39
CA ALA A 376 44.46 15.35 -60.64
C ALA A 376 45.67 15.77 -61.50
N SER A 377 46.87 15.79 -60.91
CA SER A 377 48.13 16.15 -61.59
C SER A 377 48.56 15.16 -62.70
N SER A 378 47.85 14.04 -62.93
CA SER A 378 48.08 13.14 -64.06
C SER A 378 47.29 13.48 -65.33
N GLU A 379 46.26 14.34 -65.26
CA GLU A 379 45.51 14.84 -66.42
C GLU A 379 45.73 16.36 -66.55
N ALA A 380 46.67 16.75 -67.42
CA ALA A 380 47.25 18.10 -67.54
C ALA A 380 46.31 19.23 -68.03
N SER A 381 44.98 19.12 -67.87
CA SER A 381 44.00 20.20 -68.16
C SER A 381 43.10 20.55 -66.97
N SER A 382 43.25 19.90 -65.82
CA SER A 382 42.35 20.08 -64.67
C SER A 382 42.79 21.14 -63.64
N SER A 383 44.00 21.70 -63.76
CA SER A 383 44.61 22.57 -62.72
C SER A 383 44.44 24.09 -62.92
N LEU A 384 43.69 24.54 -63.93
CA LEU A 384 43.38 25.96 -64.14
C LEU A 384 42.19 26.42 -63.26
N PRO A 385 42.13 27.68 -62.81
CA PRO A 385 41.01 28.19 -61.99
C PRO A 385 39.65 28.05 -62.68
N ASP A 386 39.61 28.21 -64.01
CA ASP A 386 38.41 28.09 -64.85
C ASP A 386 38.09 26.65 -65.29
N SER A 387 38.81 25.65 -64.77
CA SER A 387 38.45 24.25 -64.99
C SER A 387 37.22 23.86 -64.14
N ASP A 388 36.49 22.82 -64.56
CA ASP A 388 35.39 22.26 -63.78
C ASP A 388 35.83 21.89 -62.35
N PHE A 389 37.06 21.40 -62.20
CA PHE A 389 37.67 21.08 -60.91
C PHE A 389 38.06 22.32 -60.10
N GLY A 390 38.60 23.36 -60.75
CA GLY A 390 38.95 24.65 -60.11
C GLY A 390 37.72 25.31 -59.49
N THR A 391 36.63 25.41 -60.26
CA THR A 391 35.34 25.98 -59.83
C THR A 391 34.73 25.17 -58.68
N TRP A 392 34.73 23.84 -58.78
CA TRP A 392 34.25 22.96 -57.71
C TRP A 392 35.11 23.06 -56.44
N SER A 393 36.44 23.12 -56.57
CA SER A 393 37.36 23.24 -55.42
C SER A 393 37.23 24.57 -54.69
N GLY A 394 37.01 25.68 -55.42
CA GLY A 394 36.79 27.00 -54.82
C GLY A 394 35.46 27.09 -54.06
N TRP A 395 34.39 26.46 -54.57
CA TRP A 395 33.14 26.32 -53.82
C TRP A 395 33.32 25.48 -52.54
N ALA A 396 34.06 24.38 -52.62
CA ALA A 396 34.30 23.50 -51.48
C ALA A 396 35.16 24.19 -50.40
N GLU A 397 36.15 25.00 -50.77
CA GLU A 397 36.91 25.84 -49.82
C GLU A 397 36.01 26.86 -49.09
N GLN A 398 35.12 27.55 -49.83
CA GLN A 398 34.16 28.48 -49.24
C GLN A 398 33.14 27.79 -48.32
N LEU A 399 32.80 26.52 -48.60
CA LEU A 399 31.96 25.71 -47.71
C LEU A 399 32.71 25.38 -46.41
N ALA A 400 33.98 24.98 -46.49
CA ALA A 400 34.80 24.71 -45.30
C ALA A 400 34.98 25.95 -44.40
N ASP A 401 35.19 27.12 -45.00
CA ASP A 401 35.33 28.38 -44.25
C ASP A 401 34.05 28.76 -43.51
N ARG A 402 32.87 28.54 -44.13
CA ARG A 402 31.58 28.76 -43.47
C ARG A 402 31.36 27.82 -42.31
N LEU A 403 31.66 26.52 -42.48
CA LEU A 403 31.53 25.52 -41.42
C LEU A 403 32.46 25.81 -40.22
N GLU A 404 33.69 26.28 -40.47
CA GLU A 404 34.60 26.73 -39.39
C GLU A 404 34.08 27.98 -38.69
N ALA A 405 33.58 28.96 -39.44
CA ALA A 405 33.00 30.16 -38.86
C ALA A 405 31.78 29.84 -37.97
N GLU A 406 30.92 28.91 -38.39
CA GLU A 406 29.78 28.42 -37.60
C GLU A 406 30.23 27.66 -36.33
N ALA A 407 31.27 26.82 -36.44
CA ALA A 407 31.83 26.09 -35.29
C ALA A 407 32.40 27.03 -34.21
N ILE A 408 32.98 28.16 -34.61
CA ILE A 408 33.62 29.15 -33.73
C ILE A 408 32.63 30.22 -33.25
N SER A 409 31.58 30.49 -34.01
CA SER A 409 30.57 31.51 -33.69
C SER A 409 29.88 31.22 -32.35
N GLY A 410 29.89 32.20 -31.44
CA GLY A 410 29.20 32.13 -30.14
C GLY A 410 30.01 31.56 -28.97
N LEU A 411 31.30 31.23 -29.14
CA LEU A 411 32.20 30.83 -28.04
C LEU A 411 32.29 31.91 -26.93
N GLY A 412 32.11 33.20 -27.28
CA GLY A 412 32.12 34.32 -26.33
C GLY A 412 30.75 34.70 -25.73
N SER A 413 29.64 34.30 -26.35
CA SER A 413 28.29 34.67 -25.89
C SER A 413 27.69 33.63 -24.93
N HIS A 414 27.99 32.34 -25.10
CA HIS A 414 27.50 31.27 -24.21
C HIS A 414 28.03 31.35 -22.77
N GLN A 415 29.24 31.90 -22.54
CA GLN A 415 29.78 32.11 -21.19
C GLN A 415 28.98 33.15 -20.39
N LYS A 416 28.39 34.16 -21.04
CA LYS A 416 27.57 35.19 -20.38
C LYS A 416 26.13 34.72 -20.12
N THR A 417 25.52 33.98 -21.04
CA THR A 417 24.12 33.51 -20.90
C THR A 417 23.95 32.44 -19.83
N LEU A 418 25.01 31.69 -19.50
CA LEU A 418 25.00 30.66 -18.45
C LEU A 418 25.18 31.21 -17.02
N GLN A 419 25.74 32.40 -16.85
CA GLN A 419 25.91 33.06 -15.53
C GLN A 419 24.71 33.90 -15.10
N GLN A 420 23.77 34.22 -16.01
CA GLN A 420 22.66 35.16 -15.76
C GLN A 420 21.25 34.54 -15.85
N GLN A 421 21.08 33.24 -15.58
CA GLN A 421 19.73 32.74 -15.31
C GLN A 421 19.39 33.00 -13.83
N PRO A 422 18.41 33.88 -13.51
CA PRO A 422 18.05 34.14 -12.13
C PRO A 422 17.50 32.86 -11.51
N SER A 423 17.94 32.57 -10.30
CA SER A 423 17.24 31.71 -9.35
C SER A 423 15.79 32.22 -9.21
N LEU A 424 14.84 31.62 -9.93
CA LEU A 424 13.42 31.75 -9.62
C LEU A 424 13.08 30.83 -8.45
N ALA A 425 13.77 31.00 -7.33
CA ALA A 425 13.22 30.67 -6.03
C ALA A 425 12.19 31.77 -5.71
N ARG A 426 10.93 31.57 -6.12
CA ARG A 426 9.83 32.37 -5.55
C ARG A 426 9.70 31.97 -4.08
N PRO A 427 9.84 32.90 -3.12
CA PRO A 427 9.49 32.63 -1.75
C PRO A 427 7.96 32.51 -1.69
N TRP A 428 7.46 31.35 -1.27
CA TRP A 428 6.08 31.24 -0.86
C TRP A 428 5.91 31.96 0.48
N GLY A 429 5.10 33.02 0.49
CA GLY A 429 4.50 33.55 1.72
C GLY A 429 4.73 35.03 1.97
N GLN A 430 3.90 35.88 1.35
CA GLN A 430 3.26 37.01 2.04
C GLN A 430 1.85 37.18 1.46
N ALA A 431 0.87 36.65 2.19
CA ALA A 431 -0.52 37.06 2.06
C ALA A 431 -0.74 38.26 3.01
N SER A 432 -1.24 39.36 2.47
CA SER A 432 -1.87 40.43 3.24
C SER A 432 -2.99 40.97 2.36
N GLY A 433 -4.22 40.89 2.87
CA GLY A 433 -5.47 41.20 2.19
C GLY A 433 -6.61 40.42 2.80
#